data_AF-A0A0F9BYI8-F1
#
_entry.id   AF-A0A0F9BYI8-F1
#
_cell.length_a   1.000
_cell.length_b   1.000
_cell.length_c   1.000
_cell.angle_alpha   90.00
_cell.angle_beta   90.00
_cell.angle_gamma   90.00
#
_symmetry.space_group_name_H-M   'P 1'
#
loop_
_entity.id
_entity.type
_entity.pdbx_description
1 polymer ?
#
loop_
_entity_poly.entity_id
_entity_poly.type
_entity_poly.pdbx_seq_one_letter_code
_entity_poly.pdbx_strand_id
1 'polypeptide(L)' 'MKEKTQRAAEELYRDKWQWDKVVVGTHCVDCYPGNCPYRVYVKDGVIFAEEQAGTLPLVEKGVLDMNAGRHIAPRRKGCP' A
#
# COMPACT_ATOMS: atom_id res chain seq x y z
N MET A 1 27.74 -21.34 7.46
CA MET A 1 26.54 -21.90 6.80
C MET A 1 25.23 -21.18 7.17
N LYS A 2 24.99 -20.80 8.44
CA LYS A 2 23.76 -20.10 8.86
C LYS A 2 23.39 -18.84 8.05
N GLU A 3 24.38 -18.02 7.69
CA GLU A 3 24.18 -16.76 6.95
C GLU A 3 23.68 -16.95 5.50
N LYS A 4 24.17 -17.99 4.79
CA LYS A 4 23.72 -18.30 3.42
C LYS A 4 22.25 -18.77 3.40
N THR A 5 21.84 -19.54 4.40
CA THR A 5 20.45 -20.00 4.52
C THR A 5 19.50 -18.86 4.89
N GLN A 6 19.93 -17.92 5.73
CA GLN A 6 19.12 -16.75 6.09
C GLN A 6 18.89 -15.82 4.88
N ARG A 7 19.93 -15.53 4.10
CA ARG A 7 19.78 -14.70 2.89
C ARG A 7 18.86 -15.34 1.85
N ALA A 8 18.97 -16.65 1.63
CA ALA A 8 18.08 -17.38 0.74
C ALA A 8 16.62 -17.34 1.22
N ALA A 9 16.38 -17.40 2.53
CA ALA A 9 15.05 -17.24 3.10
C ALA A 9 14.48 -15.82 2.90
N GLU A 10 15.31 -14.78 3.03
CA GLU A 10 14.89 -13.40 2.74
C GLU A 10 14.59 -13.18 1.25
N GLU A 11 15.37 -13.78 0.35
CA GLU A 11 15.14 -13.74 -1.10
C GLU A 11 13.78 -14.36 -1.45
N LEU A 12 13.41 -15.50 -0.84
CA LEU A 12 12.10 -16.11 -1.03
C LEU A 12 10.93 -15.15 -0.71
N TYR A 13 11.02 -14.39 0.38
CA TYR A 13 9.97 -13.43 0.73
C TYR A 13 9.99 -12.18 -0.14
N ARG A 14 11.17 -11.73 -0.57
CA ARG A 14 11.29 -10.63 -1.56
C ARG A 14 10.66 -11.02 -2.89
N ASP A 15 10.83 -12.24 -3.37
CA ASP A 15 10.22 -12.72 -4.63
C ASP A 15 8.69 -12.88 -4.52
N LYS A 16 8.20 -13.22 -3.33
CA LYS A 16 6.75 -13.21 -3.06
C LYS A 16 6.18 -11.80 -3.13
N TRP A 17 6.91 -10.80 -2.63
CA TRP A 17 6.50 -9.40 -2.59
C TRP A 17 6.98 -8.60 -3.80
N GLN A 18 6.61 -9.08 -4.99
CA GLN A 18 6.85 -8.42 -6.28
C GLN A 18 5.58 -8.50 -7.12
N TRP A 19 5.35 -7.47 -7.93
CA TRP A 19 4.19 -7.30 -8.81
C TRP A 19 4.60 -6.60 -10.10
N ASP A 20 3.78 -6.74 -11.15
CA ASP A 20 4.04 -6.16 -12.47
C ASP A 20 3.64 -4.68 -12.53
N LYS A 21 2.49 -4.37 -11.93
CA LYS A 21 1.92 -3.01 -11.92
C LYS A 21 1.03 -2.77 -10.72
N VAL A 22 0.83 -1.48 -10.45
CA VAL A 22 -0.12 -0.98 -9.46
C VAL A 22 -1.19 -0.18 -10.18
N VAL A 23 -2.45 -0.44 -9.86
CA VAL A 23 -3.60 0.36 -10.32
C VAL A 23 -4.35 0.92 -9.12
N VAL A 24 -4.99 2.07 -9.28
CA VAL A 24 -5.80 2.67 -8.21
C VAL A 24 -7.20 2.06 -8.25
N GLY A 25 -7.69 1.63 -7.08
CA GLY A 25 -9.02 1.04 -6.92
C GLY A 25 -9.74 1.51 -5.65
N THR A 26 -11.02 1.16 -5.55
CA THR A 26 -11.85 1.34 -4.35
C THR A 26 -12.91 0.24 -4.29
N HIS A 27 -13.52 0.03 -3.13
CA HIS A 27 -14.63 -0.93 -2.99
C HIS A 27 -15.96 -0.24 -3.25
N CYS A 28 -16.71 -0.73 -4.23
CA CYS A 28 -18.06 -0.24 -4.55
C CYS A 28 -19.12 -0.94 -3.69
N VAL A 29 -18.96 -0.87 -2.36
CA VAL A 29 -19.89 -1.41 -1.37
C VAL A 29 -20.47 -0.28 -0.54
N ASP A 30 -21.65 -0.47 0.05
CA ASP A 30 -22.29 0.54 0.90
C ASP A 30 -21.63 0.60 2.28
N CYS A 31 -20.48 1.26 2.36
CA CYS A 31 -19.71 1.47 3.58
C CYS A 31 -19.55 2.95 3.94
N TYR A 32 -20.46 3.83 3.51
CA TYR A 32 -20.33 5.28 3.64
C TYR A 32 -19.92 5.74 5.05
N PRO A 33 -18.90 6.62 5.19
CA PRO A 33 -18.20 7.36 4.13
C PRO A 33 -17.00 6.62 3.50
N GLY A 34 -16.94 5.28 3.53
CA GLY A 34 -15.78 4.42 3.23
C GLY A 34 -15.26 4.34 1.78
N ASN A 35 -15.12 5.47 1.08
CA ASN A 35 -14.50 5.58 -0.25
C ASN A 35 -12.96 5.53 -0.22
N CYS A 36 -12.40 4.59 0.55
CA CYS A 36 -10.96 4.45 0.75
C CYS A 36 -10.21 4.23 -0.58
N PRO A 37 -9.12 4.97 -0.87
CA PRO A 37 -8.28 4.72 -2.02
C PRO A 37 -7.33 3.55 -1.75
N TYR A 38 -7.28 2.58 -2.65
CA TYR A 38 -6.39 1.43 -2.60
C TYR A 38 -5.40 1.42 -3.76
N ARG A 39 -4.19 0.94 -3.47
CA ARG A 39 -3.24 0.42 -4.46
C ARG A 39 -3.56 -1.05 -4.67
N VAL A 40 -3.94 -1.41 -5.88
CA VAL A 40 -4.21 -2.79 -6.27
C VAL A 40 -3.00 -3.30 -7.06
N TYR A 41 -2.36 -4.32 -6.51
CA TYR A 41 -1.17 -4.95 -7.06
C TYR A 41 -1.58 -6.08 -8.02
N VAL A 42 -1.07 -6.04 -9.24
CA VAL A 42 -1.29 -7.08 -10.26
C VAL A 42 0.01 -7.84 -10.47
N LYS A 43 -0.04 -9.16 -10.39
CA LYS A 43 1.09 -10.06 -10.63
C LYS A 43 0.64 -11.18 -11.56
N ASP A 44 1.42 -11.48 -12.59
CA ASP A 44 1.13 -12.51 -13.59
C ASP A 44 -0.27 -12.35 -14.22
N GLY A 45 -0.70 -11.10 -14.40
CA GLY A 45 -2.01 -10.75 -14.96
C GLY A 45 -3.21 -10.96 -14.02
N VAL A 46 -3.01 -11.40 -12.78
CA VAL A 46 -4.07 -11.53 -11.77
C VAL A 46 -3.91 -10.52 -10.64
N ILE A 47 -5.03 -10.20 -9.96
CA ILE A 47 -4.99 -9.35 -8.76
C ILE A 47 -4.34 -10.17 -7.64
N PHE A 48 -3.21 -9.67 -7.14
CA PHE A 48 -2.40 -10.33 -6.13
C PHE A 48 -2.76 -9.87 -4.72
N ALA A 49 -2.86 -8.56 -4.52
CA ALA A 49 -3.12 -7.95 -3.21
C ALA A 49 -3.64 -6.52 -3.38
N GLU A 50 -4.21 -5.96 -2.31
CA GLU A 50 -4.53 -4.54 -2.19
C GLU A 50 -3.98 -3.96 -0.87
N GLU A 51 -3.62 -2.68 -0.89
CA GLU A 51 -3.17 -1.93 0.29
C GLU A 51 -3.75 -0.51 0.26
N GLN A 52 -4.05 0.05 1.42
CA GLN A 52 -4.53 1.44 1.52
C GLN A 52 -3.46 2.40 0.97
N ALA A 53 -3.83 3.23 0.00
CA ALA A 53 -2.89 4.12 -0.68
C ALA A 53 -2.33 5.20 0.27
N GLY A 54 -3.12 5.61 1.26
CA GLY A 54 -2.78 6.68 2.21
C GLY A 54 -2.38 7.98 1.48
N THR A 55 -3.18 8.34 0.47
CA THR A 55 -3.03 9.52 -0.39
C THR A 55 -4.12 10.56 -0.14
N LEU A 56 -4.95 10.39 0.90
CA LEU A 56 -5.97 11.35 1.26
C LEU A 56 -5.31 12.68 1.66
N PRO A 57 -5.84 13.82 1.20
CA PRO A 57 -5.31 15.12 1.57
C PRO A 57 -5.57 15.41 3.05
N LEU A 58 -4.71 16.24 3.63
CA LEU A 58 -4.98 16.86 4.92
C LEU A 58 -6.20 17.78 4.78
N VAL A 59 -7.21 17.56 5.61
CA VAL A 59 -8.42 18.41 5.66
C VAL A 59 -8.12 19.69 6.44
N GLU A 60 -7.45 19.56 7.58
CA GLU A 60 -7.11 20.67 8.47
C GLU A 60 -5.68 20.52 9.01
N LYS A 61 -4.96 21.65 9.12
CA LYS A 61 -3.59 21.66 9.63
C LYS A 61 -3.58 21.44 11.15
N GLY A 62 -2.81 20.47 11.62
CA GLY A 62 -2.69 20.15 13.05
C GLY A 62 -3.69 19.11 13.53
N VAL A 63 -4.66 18.73 12.68
CA VAL A 63 -5.53 17.57 12.88
C VAL A 63 -4.91 16.36 12.17
N LEU A 64 -5.09 15.17 12.74
CA LEU A 64 -4.65 13.92 12.12
C LEU A 64 -5.39 13.70 10.80
N ASP A 65 -4.68 13.23 9.78
CA ASP A 65 -5.30 12.89 8.51
C ASP A 65 -6.08 11.56 8.57
N MET A 66 -6.81 11.28 7.50
CA MET A 66 -7.61 10.06 7.34
C MET A 66 -6.80 8.90 6.74
N ASN A 67 -5.49 9.06 6.58
CA ASN A 67 -4.64 8.01 6.01
C ASN A 67 -4.34 6.95 7.07
N ALA A 68 -4.14 5.71 6.62
CA ALA A 68 -3.68 4.64 7.50
C ALA A 68 -2.25 4.96 7.98
N GLY A 69 -2.11 5.29 9.27
CA GLY A 69 -0.85 5.68 9.91
C GLY A 69 -1.00 6.94 10.76
N ARG A 70 0.01 7.26 11.58
CA ARG A 70 0.05 8.53 12.32
C ARG A 70 0.77 9.59 11.50
N HIS A 71 0.03 10.31 10.66
CA HIS A 71 0.60 11.39 9.85
C HIS A 71 0.01 12.75 10.26
N ILE A 72 0.89 13.70 10.60
CA ILE A 72 0.56 15.11 10.94
C ILE A 72 1.04 16.06 9.81
N ALA A 73 1.72 15.52 8.79
CA ALA A 73 2.34 16.27 7.69
C ALA A 73 2.10 15.57 6.35
N PRO A 74 2.01 16.32 5.23
CA PRO A 74 1.78 15.73 3.92
C PRO A 74 2.95 14.81 3.53
N ARG A 75 2.64 13.58 3.10
CA ARG A 75 3.66 12.65 2.57
C ARG A 75 4.40 13.31 1.41
N ARG A 76 5.73 13.14 1.35
CA ARG A 76 6.54 13.52 0.17
C ARG A 76 5.91 12.86 -1.07
N LYS A 77 5.51 13.66 -2.05
CA LYS A 77 5.12 13.17 -3.39
C LYS A 77 6.31 12.37 -3.93
N GLY A 78 6.15 11.07 -4.14
CA GLY A 78 7.18 10.24 -4.77
C GLY A 78 7.52 8.92 -4.10
N CYS A 79 6.79 8.46 -3.07
CA CYS A 79 6.81 7.03 -2.77
C CYS A 79 5.95 6.33 -3.84
N PRO A 80 6.51 5.40 -4.64
CA PRO A 80 5.74 4.59 -5.59
C PRO A 80 4.45 4.06 -4.96
#